data_AF-A0A662JNB6-F1
#
_entry.id   AF-A0A662JNB6-F1
#
_cell.length_a   1.000
_cell.length_b   1.000
_cell.length_c   1.000
_cell.angle_alpha   90.00
_cell.angle_beta   90.00
_cell.angle_gamma   90.00
#
_symmetry.space_group_name_H-M   'P 1'
#
loop_
_entity.id
_entity.type
_entity.pdbx_description
1 polymer ?
#
loop_
_entity_poly.entity_id
_entity_poly.type
_entity_poly.pdbx_seq_one_letter_code
_entity_poly.pdbx_strand_id
1 'polypeptide(L)'
;MTYVSKTYDEIVEHILSQITKGVVNEKHVYEPHRSRYRLANTPVKRIVKVEGLLRGSRHVFRSDIDYRLVDDMIEWLPGGDRPDDMTAFYVNYVFNDQPAITDVNPGSVVRTIVEAISREIEFLYAQLSHVYSAGFIDTASGSALDLVVSILGVKRKPAEHASGFVTFGRSSDPPTVQVSREAHIYDGKELYELRSTPVKGVVKVEGVVEGGSYEFKEGVDYVEEGGKIKWLSEGKKPDLNTTFYVDYLAYEKIRIPKGTRVSTYSRAPGEAKVYETTEERVLEKVAEGRWEADVPVRALVPGRAGNVYAGMITVMPKPLLGVEYVINREDILNGVDEESDEELRTRAKRALEVAGRATLQSLEAAVRGVEGVSSVLVEDMPDGVPGVVRVIADGGDEREIRRVIEEVRAAGIRVEFLRPKPVYLDVDVTVNPLPRADYAKLEDEVEARVRSYISS
;
A
#
# COMPACT_ATOMS: atom_id res chain seq x y z
N MET A 1 1.39 -32.14 11.32
CA MET A 1 2.08 -32.05 12.63
C MET A 1 2.02 -30.59 13.08
N THR A 2 1.46 -30.31 14.24
CA THR A 2 1.40 -28.95 14.81
C THR A 2 2.76 -28.63 15.43
N TYR A 3 3.33 -27.48 15.09
CA TYR A 3 4.56 -27.00 15.73
C TYR A 3 4.28 -26.66 17.20
N VAL A 4 5.11 -27.16 18.11
CA VAL A 4 5.04 -26.87 19.55
C VAL A 4 6.44 -26.45 19.99
N SER A 5 6.59 -25.21 20.43
CA SER A 5 7.84 -24.73 21.02
C SER A 5 8.02 -25.36 22.41
N LYS A 6 9.28 -25.62 22.77
CA LYS A 6 9.66 -26.01 24.13
C LYS A 6 10.23 -24.79 24.85
N THR A 7 9.95 -24.66 26.14
CA THR A 7 10.56 -23.60 26.97
C THR A 7 11.98 -23.96 27.35
N TYR A 8 12.78 -22.96 27.75
CA TYR A 8 14.11 -23.18 28.30
C TYR A 8 14.14 -24.28 29.37
N ASP A 9 13.24 -24.21 30.35
CA ASP A 9 13.22 -25.16 31.47
C ASP A 9 12.92 -26.59 31.00
N GLU A 10 11.97 -26.75 30.07
CA GLU A 10 11.65 -28.05 29.48
C GLU A 10 12.83 -28.64 28.70
N ILE A 11 13.60 -27.79 27.99
CA ILE A 11 14.78 -28.22 27.25
C ILE A 11 15.89 -28.64 28.22
N VAL A 12 16.15 -27.84 29.26
CA VAL A 12 17.15 -28.15 30.29
C VAL A 12 16.81 -29.44 31.03
N GLU A 13 15.56 -29.60 31.49
CA GLU A 13 15.12 -30.82 32.17
C GLU A 13 15.23 -32.04 31.26
N HIS A 14 14.85 -31.90 29.98
CA HIS A 14 14.95 -33.00 29.03
C HIS A 14 16.40 -33.43 28.81
N ILE A 15 17.32 -32.49 28.54
CA ILE A 15 18.75 -32.79 28.33
C ILE A 15 19.38 -33.38 29.59
N LEU A 16 19.12 -32.78 30.77
CA LEU A 16 19.64 -33.31 32.03
C LEU A 16 19.11 -34.71 32.31
N SER A 17 17.82 -34.99 32.04
CA SER A 17 17.25 -36.32 32.25
C SER A 17 17.92 -37.38 31.39
N GLN A 18 18.26 -37.05 30.13
CA GLN A 18 18.98 -37.94 29.23
C GLN A 18 20.42 -38.20 29.69
N ILE A 19 21.14 -37.15 30.11
CA ILE A 19 22.55 -37.24 30.47
C ILE A 19 22.77 -37.91 31.85
N THR A 20 21.90 -37.62 32.82
CA THR A 20 22.17 -37.92 34.25
C THR A 20 21.46 -39.17 34.73
N LYS A 21 20.29 -39.48 34.17
CA LYS A 21 19.52 -40.66 34.58
C LYS A 21 19.69 -41.82 33.63
N GLY A 22 20.46 -41.67 32.55
CA GLY A 22 20.52 -42.65 31.46
C GLY A 22 19.13 -42.98 30.92
N VAL A 23 18.21 -42.00 30.97
CA VAL A 23 16.81 -42.20 30.59
C VAL A 23 16.70 -42.04 29.10
N VAL A 24 16.34 -43.12 28.43
CA VAL A 24 16.00 -43.11 27.01
C VAL A 24 14.50 -42.91 26.90
N ASN A 25 14.10 -41.89 26.13
CA ASN A 25 12.73 -41.76 25.65
C ASN A 25 12.64 -42.47 24.30
N GLU A 26 12.11 -43.69 24.29
CA GLU A 26 11.98 -44.49 23.08
C GLU A 26 10.54 -44.47 22.58
N LYS A 27 10.37 -44.21 21.28
CA LYS A 27 9.09 -44.18 20.61
C LYS A 27 8.76 -45.54 20.01
N HIS A 28 7.57 -46.05 20.31
CA HIS A 28 6.97 -47.20 19.65
C HIS A 28 5.59 -46.85 19.08
N VAL A 29 5.13 -47.65 18.12
CA VAL A 29 3.75 -47.57 17.61
C VAL A 29 2.99 -48.77 18.17
N TYR A 30 1.83 -48.51 18.78
CA TYR A 30 1.01 -49.57 19.34
C TYR A 30 0.21 -50.27 18.24
N GLU A 31 0.44 -51.57 18.07
CA GLU A 31 -0.28 -52.44 17.15
C GLU A 31 -1.26 -53.35 17.95
N PRO A 32 -2.54 -53.48 17.54
CA PRO A 32 -3.58 -54.18 18.32
C PRO A 32 -3.26 -55.64 18.69
N HIS A 33 -2.42 -56.30 17.89
CA HIS A 33 -2.03 -57.71 18.06
C HIS A 33 -0.64 -57.89 18.65
N ARG A 34 0.03 -56.81 19.04
CA ARG A 34 1.38 -56.83 19.60
C ARG A 34 1.35 -56.33 21.03
N SER A 35 1.45 -57.26 21.97
CA SER A 35 1.49 -56.97 23.40
C SER A 35 2.90 -56.70 23.93
N ARG A 36 3.95 -57.02 23.17
CA ARG A 36 5.35 -56.90 23.61
C ARG A 36 6.20 -56.05 22.66
N TYR A 37 6.97 -55.13 23.23
CA TYR A 37 7.88 -54.26 22.48
C TYR A 37 9.26 -54.31 23.14
N ARG A 38 10.28 -54.65 22.34
CA ARG A 38 11.67 -54.68 22.80
C ARG A 38 12.23 -53.28 22.81
N LEU A 39 12.81 -52.92 23.95
CA LEU A 39 13.51 -51.64 24.13
C LEU A 39 14.92 -51.77 23.55
N ALA A 40 15.37 -50.74 22.85
CA ALA A 40 16.63 -50.78 22.09
C ALA A 40 17.88 -50.87 22.98
N ASN A 41 17.87 -50.22 24.16
CA ASN A 41 19.01 -50.17 25.06
C ASN A 41 18.84 -51.16 26.21
N THR A 42 19.71 -52.17 26.28
CA THR A 42 19.64 -53.29 27.23
C THR A 42 20.95 -53.43 28.01
N PRO A 43 20.95 -53.95 29.25
CA PRO A 43 19.78 -54.37 30.02
C PRO A 43 19.00 -53.19 30.62
N VAL A 44 17.68 -53.21 30.47
CA VAL A 44 16.75 -52.22 31.04
C VAL A 44 16.63 -52.47 32.53
N LYS A 45 17.02 -51.48 33.33
CA LYS A 45 16.96 -51.53 34.80
C LYS A 45 15.56 -51.28 35.32
N ARG A 46 14.92 -50.22 34.82
CA ARG A 46 13.54 -49.86 35.19
C ARG A 46 12.90 -48.95 34.16
N ILE A 47 11.58 -49.02 34.05
CA ILE A 47 10.77 -48.04 33.33
C ILE A 47 10.40 -46.91 34.29
N VAL A 48 10.64 -45.66 33.89
CA VAL A 48 10.32 -44.45 34.65
C VAL A 48 8.90 -43.99 34.37
N LYS A 49 8.52 -43.95 33.09
CA LYS A 49 7.21 -43.43 32.67
C LYS A 49 6.85 -43.93 31.27
N VAL A 50 5.62 -44.39 31.09
CA VAL A 50 5.04 -44.69 29.77
C VAL A 50 3.88 -43.76 29.50
N GLU A 51 3.90 -43.10 28.35
CA GLU A 51 2.85 -42.16 27.96
C GLU A 51 2.42 -42.36 26.50
N GLY A 52 1.14 -42.10 26.23
CA GLY A 52 0.56 -42.26 24.89
C GLY A 52 -0.85 -41.69 24.86
N LEU A 53 -1.60 -42.00 23.80
CA LEU A 53 -2.99 -41.60 23.66
C LEU A 53 -3.90 -42.71 24.16
N LEU A 54 -4.88 -42.37 25.00
CA LEU A 54 -5.97 -43.25 25.40
C LEU A 54 -7.28 -42.49 25.15
N ARG A 55 -8.14 -43.02 24.27
CA ARG A 55 -9.40 -42.40 23.85
C ARG A 55 -9.21 -40.96 23.35
N GLY A 56 -8.14 -40.74 22.59
CA GLY A 56 -7.78 -39.44 22.00
C GLY A 56 -7.13 -38.44 22.96
N SER A 57 -6.95 -38.78 24.24
CA SER A 57 -6.33 -37.89 25.24
C SER A 57 -4.99 -38.42 25.74
N ARG A 58 -4.05 -37.53 26.07
CA ARG A 58 -2.74 -37.92 26.59
C ARG A 58 -2.91 -38.59 27.96
N HIS A 59 -2.39 -39.82 28.08
CA HIS A 59 -2.50 -40.64 29.27
C HIS A 59 -1.13 -41.17 29.69
N VAL A 60 -0.92 -41.28 31.01
CA VAL A 60 0.27 -41.88 31.60
C VAL A 60 -0.13 -43.24 32.14
N PHE A 61 0.38 -44.29 31.53
CA PHE A 61 0.06 -45.68 31.88
C PHE A 61 0.78 -46.07 33.17
N ARG A 62 0.16 -46.96 33.94
CA ARG A 62 0.62 -47.39 35.26
C ARG A 62 1.37 -48.72 35.18
N SER A 63 2.54 -48.76 35.83
CA SER A 63 3.30 -50.01 36.02
C SER A 63 2.47 -51.03 36.79
N ASP A 64 2.59 -52.29 36.41
CA ASP A 64 1.97 -53.48 37.02
C ASP A 64 0.44 -53.53 36.96
N ILE A 65 -0.19 -52.53 36.32
CA ILE A 65 -1.62 -52.48 36.03
C ILE A 65 -1.82 -52.50 34.51
N ASP A 66 -1.19 -51.56 33.81
CA ASP A 66 -1.36 -51.36 32.36
C ASP A 66 -0.25 -52.08 31.58
N TYR A 67 0.98 -52.01 32.09
CA TYR A 67 2.15 -52.68 31.50
C TYR A 67 3.10 -53.19 32.58
N ARG A 68 4.02 -54.08 32.18
CA ARG A 68 5.16 -54.51 33.01
C ARG A 68 6.43 -54.64 32.17
N LEU A 69 7.59 -54.61 32.83
CA LEU A 69 8.89 -54.87 32.22
C LEU A 69 9.24 -56.36 32.34
N VAL A 70 9.50 -57.04 31.22
CA VAL A 70 9.89 -58.46 31.16
C VAL A 70 11.00 -58.62 30.12
N ASP A 71 12.16 -59.15 30.50
CA ASP A 71 13.29 -59.43 29.60
C ASP A 71 13.63 -58.30 28.62
N ASP A 72 13.81 -57.08 29.16
CA ASP A 72 14.06 -55.85 28.39
C ASP A 72 12.95 -55.45 27.40
N MET A 73 11.75 -56.01 27.57
CA MET A 73 10.56 -55.68 26.79
C MET A 73 9.48 -55.08 27.68
N ILE A 74 8.79 -54.08 27.15
CA ILE A 74 7.52 -53.65 27.73
C ILE A 74 6.43 -54.63 27.27
N GLU A 75 5.71 -55.22 28.22
CA GLU A 75 4.57 -56.09 27.99
C GLU A 75 3.29 -55.42 28.49
N TRP A 76 2.34 -55.17 27.59
CA TRP A 76 1.01 -54.69 27.92
C TRP A 76 0.15 -55.81 28.53
N LEU A 77 -0.44 -55.54 29.70
CA LEU A 77 -1.16 -56.55 30.46
C LEU A 77 -2.58 -56.82 29.89
N PRO A 78 -3.10 -58.05 30.02
CA PRO A 78 -4.50 -58.35 29.72
C PRO A 78 -5.42 -57.64 30.73
N GLY A 79 -6.27 -56.72 30.26
CA GLY A 79 -7.24 -55.99 31.09
C GLY A 79 -6.78 -54.63 31.61
N GLY A 80 -5.53 -54.22 31.34
CA GLY A 80 -5.05 -52.86 31.60
C GLY A 80 -5.36 -51.89 30.45
N ASP A 81 -5.25 -50.59 30.71
CA ASP A 81 -5.43 -49.56 29.69
C ASP A 81 -4.27 -49.60 28.68
N ARG A 82 -4.55 -49.38 27.40
CA ARG A 82 -3.56 -49.46 26.31
C ARG A 82 -3.63 -48.24 25.41
N PRO A 83 -2.54 -47.91 24.68
CA PRO A 83 -2.58 -46.84 23.71
C PRO A 83 -3.64 -47.11 22.64
N ASP A 84 -4.20 -46.03 22.07
CA ASP A 84 -5.12 -46.13 20.95
C ASP A 84 -4.44 -46.83 19.75
N ASP A 85 -5.22 -47.61 19.01
CA ASP A 85 -4.71 -48.42 17.90
C ASP A 85 -3.94 -47.58 16.87
N MET A 86 -2.78 -48.08 16.44
CA MET A 86 -1.90 -47.42 15.47
C MET A 86 -1.36 -46.04 15.93
N THR A 87 -1.45 -45.71 17.22
CA THR A 87 -0.88 -44.48 17.77
C THR A 87 0.50 -44.71 18.39
N ALA A 88 1.27 -43.62 18.49
CA ALA A 88 2.58 -43.67 19.12
C ALA A 88 2.48 -43.62 20.65
N PHE A 89 3.30 -44.42 21.32
CA PHE A 89 3.55 -44.32 22.75
C PHE A 89 5.06 -44.19 23.01
N TYR A 90 5.40 -43.58 24.13
CA TYR A 90 6.75 -43.25 24.53
C TYR A 90 7.08 -43.94 25.84
N VAL A 91 8.19 -44.69 25.85
CA VAL A 91 8.69 -45.39 27.03
C VAL A 91 9.95 -44.67 27.50
N ASN A 92 9.88 -44.10 28.70
CA ASN A 92 11.04 -43.53 29.38
C ASN A 92 11.62 -44.61 30.30
N TYR A 93 12.83 -45.09 30.04
CA TYR A 93 13.45 -46.16 30.83
C TYR A 93 14.94 -45.92 31.08
N VAL A 94 15.45 -46.49 32.17
CA VAL A 94 16.86 -46.45 32.57
C VAL A 94 17.53 -47.76 32.17
N PHE A 95 18.68 -47.69 31.51
CA PHE A 95 19.48 -48.87 31.13
C PHE A 95 20.88 -48.89 31.77
N ASN A 96 21.26 -47.83 32.50
CA ASN A 96 22.54 -47.74 33.20
C ASN A 96 22.33 -47.26 34.65
N ASP A 97 22.88 -47.98 35.64
CA ASP A 97 22.73 -47.69 37.09
C ASP A 97 23.76 -46.68 37.61
N GLN A 98 24.79 -46.36 36.83
CA GLN A 98 25.78 -45.36 37.20
C GLN A 98 25.60 -44.11 36.34
N PRO A 99 25.07 -43.00 36.90
CA PRO A 99 25.22 -41.70 36.29
C PRO A 99 26.71 -41.44 36.10
N ALA A 100 27.18 -41.33 34.85
CA ALA A 100 28.54 -40.85 34.60
C ALA A 100 28.73 -39.42 35.15
N ILE A 101 27.62 -38.71 35.36
CA ILE A 101 27.55 -37.33 35.81
C ILE A 101 26.52 -37.21 36.93
N THR A 102 26.94 -36.80 38.12
CA THR A 102 26.12 -36.76 39.34
C THR A 102 25.75 -35.36 39.81
N ASP A 103 26.55 -34.34 39.45
CA ASP A 103 26.31 -32.97 39.90
C ASP A 103 25.53 -32.16 38.86
N VAL A 104 24.23 -32.04 39.10
CA VAL A 104 23.26 -31.35 38.22
C VAL A 104 22.73 -30.06 38.82
N ASN A 105 23.29 -29.66 39.96
CA ASN A 105 22.82 -28.49 40.68
C ASN A 105 23.20 -27.20 39.93
N PRO A 106 22.43 -26.11 40.10
CA PRO A 106 22.82 -24.78 39.63
C PRO A 106 24.25 -24.45 40.07
N GLY A 107 25.11 -24.09 39.10
CA GLY A 107 26.53 -23.79 39.32
C GLY A 107 27.51 -24.95 39.04
N SER A 108 27.02 -26.17 38.75
CA SER A 108 27.90 -27.25 38.30
C SER A 108 28.35 -27.04 36.84
N VAL A 109 29.54 -27.56 36.48
CA VAL A 109 30.07 -27.45 35.10
C VAL A 109 29.09 -28.02 34.08
N VAL A 110 28.46 -29.15 34.39
CA VAL A 110 27.50 -29.81 33.50
C VAL A 110 26.23 -28.99 33.38
N ARG A 111 25.72 -28.47 34.50
CA ARG A 111 24.53 -27.61 34.50
C ARG A 111 24.79 -26.36 33.66
N THR A 112 25.94 -25.71 33.82
CA THR A 112 26.32 -24.53 33.02
C THR A 112 26.41 -24.83 31.52
N ILE A 113 26.99 -25.97 31.12
CA ILE A 113 27.06 -26.37 29.71
C ILE A 113 25.67 -26.64 29.15
N VAL A 114 24.83 -27.37 29.89
CA VAL A 114 23.45 -27.68 29.44
C VAL A 114 22.62 -26.41 29.34
N GLU A 115 22.70 -25.51 30.31
CA GLU A 115 22.02 -24.21 30.28
C GLU A 115 22.43 -23.36 29.08
N ALA A 116 23.73 -23.32 28.76
CA ALA A 116 24.21 -22.62 27.56
C ALA A 116 23.64 -23.22 26.27
N ILE A 117 23.66 -24.55 26.12
CA ILE A 117 23.10 -25.24 24.94
C ILE A 117 21.58 -25.06 24.86
N SER A 118 20.88 -25.21 25.98
CA SER A 118 19.42 -25.04 26.06
C SER A 118 18.99 -23.64 25.66
N ARG A 119 19.78 -22.61 25.99
CA ARG A 119 19.52 -21.24 25.58
C ARG A 119 19.60 -21.05 24.06
N GLU A 120 20.59 -21.68 23.42
CA GLU A 120 20.68 -21.68 21.95
C GLU A 120 19.53 -22.46 21.31
N ILE A 121 19.14 -23.61 21.88
CA ILE A 121 18.00 -24.40 21.40
C ILE A 121 16.69 -23.62 21.57
N GLU A 122 16.49 -22.91 22.69
CA GLU A 122 15.33 -22.03 22.90
C GLU A 122 15.30 -20.93 21.83
N PHE A 123 16.45 -20.31 21.54
CA PHE A 123 16.53 -19.31 20.48
C PHE A 123 16.14 -19.88 19.11
N LEU A 124 16.58 -21.11 18.78
CA LEU A 124 16.15 -21.79 17.56
C LEU A 124 14.64 -22.06 17.53
N TYR A 125 14.04 -22.48 18.66
CA TYR A 125 12.58 -22.61 18.77
C TYR A 125 11.87 -21.25 18.60
N ALA A 126 12.43 -20.16 19.11
CA ALA A 126 11.86 -18.83 18.90
C ALA A 126 11.91 -18.43 17.41
N GLN A 127 13.02 -18.69 16.73
CA GLN A 127 13.17 -18.44 15.29
C GLN A 127 12.21 -19.30 14.45
N LEU A 128 12.11 -20.59 14.75
CA LEU A 128 11.18 -21.49 14.06
C LEU A 128 9.72 -21.08 14.29
N SER A 129 9.38 -20.61 15.49
CA SER A 129 8.06 -20.07 15.78
C SER A 129 7.76 -18.84 14.93
N HIS A 130 8.75 -17.95 14.75
CA HIS A 130 8.60 -16.78 13.89
C HIS A 130 8.37 -17.17 12.42
N VAL A 131 9.16 -18.12 11.90
CA VAL A 131 8.99 -18.65 10.53
C VAL A 131 7.62 -19.32 10.33
N TYR A 132 7.17 -20.09 11.32
CA TYR A 132 5.86 -20.71 11.29
C TYR A 132 4.73 -19.66 11.22
N SER A 133 4.77 -18.65 12.09
CA SER A 133 3.80 -17.55 12.09
C SER A 133 3.89 -16.69 10.83
N ALA A 134 5.06 -16.57 10.19
CA ALA A 134 5.22 -15.84 8.95
C ALA A 134 4.50 -16.50 7.75
N GLY A 135 4.04 -17.75 7.88
CA GLY A 135 3.28 -18.46 6.84
C GLY A 135 1.79 -18.14 6.79
N PHE A 136 1.24 -17.41 7.77
CA PHE A 136 -0.18 -17.10 7.84
C PHE A 136 -0.44 -15.62 7.57
N ILE A 137 -1.46 -15.32 6.77
CA ILE A 137 -1.83 -13.95 6.39
C ILE A 137 -2.10 -13.03 7.59
N ASP A 138 -2.60 -13.58 8.70
CA ASP A 138 -2.93 -12.84 9.91
C ASP A 138 -1.70 -12.41 10.71
N THR A 139 -0.64 -13.21 10.68
CA THR A 139 0.56 -13.02 11.51
C THR A 139 1.81 -12.64 10.73
N ALA A 140 1.81 -12.82 9.40
CA ALA A 140 2.89 -12.42 8.52
C ALA A 140 3.04 -10.89 8.48
N SER A 141 4.28 -10.41 8.39
CA SER A 141 4.65 -9.00 8.28
C SER A 141 5.77 -8.79 7.26
N GLY A 142 5.90 -7.56 6.77
CA GLY A 142 6.91 -7.16 5.77
C GLY A 142 6.93 -8.08 4.55
N SER A 143 8.14 -8.50 4.16
CA SER A 143 8.35 -9.34 2.98
C SER A 143 7.68 -10.71 3.06
N ALA A 144 7.47 -11.25 4.27
CA ALA A 144 6.75 -12.51 4.43
C ALA A 144 5.27 -12.34 4.06
N LEU A 145 4.65 -11.23 4.48
CA LEU A 145 3.27 -10.91 4.09
C LEU A 145 3.17 -10.75 2.57
N ASP A 146 4.12 -10.05 1.95
CA ASP A 146 4.15 -9.87 0.49
C ASP A 146 4.19 -11.22 -0.26
N LEU A 147 4.98 -12.18 0.23
CA LEU A 147 5.02 -13.53 -0.33
C LEU A 147 3.70 -14.28 -0.16
N VAL A 148 3.09 -14.22 1.02
CA VAL A 148 1.80 -14.88 1.30
C VAL A 148 0.70 -14.32 0.38
N VAL A 149 0.60 -13.00 0.27
CA VAL A 149 -0.45 -12.36 -0.56
C VAL A 149 -0.18 -12.49 -2.06
N SER A 150 1.08 -12.73 -2.47
CA SER A 150 1.43 -12.94 -3.88
C SER A 150 0.74 -14.16 -4.50
N ILE A 151 0.42 -15.17 -3.68
CA ILE A 151 -0.36 -16.36 -4.10
C ILE A 151 -1.75 -15.95 -4.59
N LEU A 152 -2.31 -14.88 -4.03
CA LEU A 152 -3.61 -14.31 -4.42
C LEU A 152 -3.50 -13.32 -5.59
N GLY A 153 -2.31 -13.13 -6.17
CA GLY A 153 -2.06 -12.12 -7.21
C GLY A 153 -2.07 -10.68 -6.68
N VAL A 154 -2.08 -10.50 -5.36
CA VAL A 154 -2.08 -9.18 -4.71
C VAL A 154 -0.64 -8.73 -4.52
N LYS A 155 -0.32 -7.49 -4.90
CA LYS A 155 0.99 -6.86 -4.69
C LYS A 155 0.83 -5.58 -3.88
N ARG A 156 1.78 -5.29 -2.99
CA ARG A 156 1.82 -4.06 -2.20
C ARG A 156 1.88 -2.83 -3.12
N LYS A 157 1.11 -1.81 -2.79
CA LYS A 157 1.18 -0.53 -3.50
C LYS A 157 2.43 0.23 -3.04
N PRO A 158 3.35 0.59 -3.95
CA PRO A 158 4.57 1.30 -3.58
C PRO A 158 4.25 2.74 -3.15
N ALA A 159 5.18 3.37 -2.43
CA ALA A 159 5.09 4.79 -2.14
C ALA A 159 5.17 5.62 -3.44
N GLU A 160 4.33 6.64 -3.55
CA GLU A 160 4.30 7.58 -4.67
C GLU A 160 4.93 8.92 -4.28
N HIS A 161 5.68 9.51 -5.22
CA HIS A 161 6.30 10.81 -5.01
C HIS A 161 5.28 11.93 -5.16
N ALA A 162 5.31 12.89 -4.22
CA ALA A 162 4.60 14.14 -4.37
C ALA A 162 5.11 14.90 -5.62
N SER A 163 4.21 15.37 -6.47
CA SER A 163 4.53 16.03 -7.72
C SER A 163 3.56 17.17 -8.00
N GLY A 164 4.07 18.28 -8.53
CA GLY A 164 3.27 19.46 -8.83
C GLY A 164 4.07 20.46 -9.63
N PHE A 165 3.70 21.74 -9.54
CA PHE A 165 4.38 22.82 -10.23
C PHE A 165 5.01 23.81 -9.25
N VAL A 166 6.18 24.32 -9.61
CA VAL A 166 6.78 25.48 -8.95
C VAL A 166 7.00 26.58 -9.99
N THR A 167 6.70 27.81 -9.58
CA THR A 167 6.96 29.00 -10.37
C THR A 167 8.34 29.51 -10.02
N PHE A 168 9.26 29.49 -10.98
CA PHE A 168 10.50 30.25 -10.91
C PHE A 168 10.26 31.62 -11.49
N GLY A 169 10.91 32.66 -10.94
CA GLY A 169 10.72 33.99 -11.47
C GLY A 169 11.78 35.01 -11.09
N ARG A 170 11.64 36.18 -11.71
CA ARG A 170 12.39 37.40 -11.45
C ARG A 170 11.51 38.62 -11.59
N SER A 171 11.81 39.64 -10.79
CA SER A 171 11.11 40.93 -10.71
C SER A 171 11.88 42.06 -11.39
N SER A 172 12.85 41.71 -12.25
CA SER A 172 13.62 42.63 -13.06
C SER A 172 13.73 42.10 -14.49
N ASP A 173 14.01 42.96 -15.47
CA ASP A 173 14.17 42.50 -16.86
C ASP A 173 15.48 41.72 -17.06
N PRO A 174 15.48 40.64 -17.87
CA PRO A 174 16.69 39.95 -18.28
C PRO A 174 17.72 40.88 -18.93
N PRO A 175 19.01 40.52 -18.88
CA PRO A 175 20.02 41.17 -19.72
C PRO A 175 19.60 41.15 -21.19
N THR A 176 19.98 42.20 -21.93
CA THR A 176 19.62 42.33 -23.34
C THR A 176 20.81 42.03 -24.23
N VAL A 177 20.57 41.26 -25.30
CA VAL A 177 21.51 41.04 -26.39
C VAL A 177 21.11 41.91 -27.56
N GLN A 178 22.07 42.63 -28.13
CA GLN A 178 21.89 43.33 -29.39
C GLN A 178 22.09 42.36 -30.55
N VAL A 179 21.06 42.20 -31.37
CA VAL A 179 21.13 41.50 -32.65
C VAL A 179 21.24 42.56 -33.74
N SER A 180 22.26 42.44 -34.58
CA SER A 180 22.52 43.38 -35.66
C SER A 180 22.46 42.69 -37.01
N ARG A 181 21.80 43.37 -37.95
CA ARG A 181 21.63 43.04 -39.36
C ARG A 181 21.03 41.66 -39.58
N GLU A 182 19.98 41.31 -38.83
CA GLU A 182 19.23 40.09 -39.12
C GLU A 182 18.53 40.21 -40.47
N ALA A 183 18.88 39.34 -41.40
CA ALA A 183 18.42 39.39 -42.78
C ALA A 183 17.12 38.58 -42.97
N HIS A 184 16.13 39.22 -43.58
CA HIS A 184 14.88 38.59 -44.02
C HIS A 184 14.62 38.91 -45.49
N ILE A 185 14.16 37.92 -46.25
CA ILE A 185 13.74 38.12 -47.65
C ILE A 185 12.27 38.50 -47.65
N TYR A 186 11.93 39.62 -48.29
CA TYR A 186 10.55 40.05 -48.43
C TYR A 186 9.85 39.28 -49.56
N ASP A 187 8.93 38.39 -49.20
CA ASP A 187 8.16 37.54 -50.12
C ASP A 187 6.70 37.99 -50.27
N GLY A 188 6.36 39.17 -49.75
CA GLY A 188 5.01 39.72 -49.76
C GLY A 188 4.16 39.35 -48.55
N LYS A 189 4.67 38.51 -47.62
CA LYS A 189 3.99 38.27 -46.33
C LYS A 189 3.94 39.55 -45.50
N GLU A 190 2.92 39.62 -44.65
CA GLU A 190 2.76 40.72 -43.70
C GLU A 190 3.61 40.53 -42.44
N LEU A 191 3.96 39.29 -42.08
CA LEU A 191 4.61 38.94 -40.81
C LEU A 191 5.94 38.22 -41.03
N TYR A 192 6.98 38.66 -40.33
CA TYR A 192 8.31 38.05 -40.32
C TYR A 192 8.80 37.83 -38.89
N GLU A 193 9.13 36.59 -38.54
CA GLU A 193 9.60 36.22 -37.20
C GLU A 193 11.08 36.55 -37.00
N LEU A 194 11.39 37.23 -35.91
CA LEU A 194 12.77 37.49 -35.48
C LEU A 194 13.34 36.26 -34.78
N ARG A 195 14.61 35.94 -35.03
CA ARG A 195 15.27 34.73 -34.49
C ARG A 195 15.41 34.75 -32.96
N SER A 196 15.62 35.93 -32.38
CA SER A 196 15.83 36.09 -30.94
C SER A 196 14.60 36.71 -30.28
N THR A 197 13.83 35.88 -29.59
CA THR A 197 12.67 36.30 -28.79
C THR A 197 12.88 35.97 -27.32
N PRO A 198 12.32 36.74 -26.38
CA PRO A 198 11.45 37.91 -26.58
C PRO A 198 12.21 39.19 -26.94
N VAL A 199 11.62 40.02 -27.80
CA VAL A 199 12.19 41.29 -28.25
C VAL A 199 11.87 42.38 -27.22
N LYS A 200 12.87 43.19 -26.86
CA LYS A 200 12.70 44.38 -26.03
C LYS A 200 12.25 45.57 -26.86
N GLY A 201 12.80 45.70 -28.06
CA GLY A 201 12.48 46.75 -29.01
C GLY A 201 13.33 46.66 -30.25
N VAL A 202 12.80 47.18 -31.36
CA VAL A 202 13.51 47.27 -32.63
C VAL A 202 14.33 48.56 -32.63
N VAL A 203 15.60 48.46 -33.00
CA VAL A 203 16.51 49.60 -33.09
C VAL A 203 16.42 50.22 -34.47
N LYS A 204 16.40 49.38 -35.51
CA LYS A 204 16.43 49.83 -36.91
C LYS A 204 15.90 48.77 -37.85
N VAL A 205 15.17 49.19 -38.89
CA VAL A 205 14.79 48.31 -40.02
C VAL A 205 15.19 49.00 -41.31
N GLU A 206 16.03 48.35 -42.12
CA GLU A 206 16.51 48.88 -43.40
C GLU A 206 16.23 47.91 -44.53
N GLY A 207 15.83 48.40 -45.70
CA GLY A 207 15.65 47.57 -46.89
C GLY A 207 15.64 48.41 -48.15
N VAL A 208 15.15 47.81 -49.24
CA VAL A 208 15.09 48.46 -50.54
C VAL A 208 13.64 48.82 -50.86
N VAL A 209 13.40 50.06 -51.25
CA VAL A 209 12.09 50.56 -51.72
C VAL A 209 12.34 51.35 -53.01
N GLU A 210 11.65 50.99 -54.09
CA GLU A 210 11.82 51.60 -55.41
C GLU A 210 13.29 51.60 -55.90
N GLY A 211 14.05 50.56 -55.57
CA GLY A 211 15.46 50.42 -55.93
C GLY A 211 16.45 51.25 -55.10
N GLY A 212 15.99 52.00 -54.10
CA GLY A 212 16.82 52.78 -53.16
C GLY A 212 16.81 52.21 -51.73
N SER A 213 17.86 52.49 -50.96
CA SER A 213 17.90 52.14 -49.53
C SER A 213 16.92 53.01 -48.74
N TYR A 214 16.09 52.38 -47.91
CA TYR A 214 15.09 53.05 -47.09
C TYR A 214 15.12 52.49 -45.66
N GLU A 215 15.07 53.40 -44.68
CA GLU A 215 14.91 53.05 -43.26
C GLU A 215 13.43 53.16 -42.89
N PHE A 216 12.84 52.04 -42.51
CA PHE A 216 11.42 51.94 -42.20
C PHE A 216 11.15 52.45 -40.78
N LYS A 217 10.00 53.11 -40.60
CA LYS A 217 9.60 53.71 -39.34
C LYS A 217 8.58 52.84 -38.61
N GLU A 218 8.85 52.55 -37.34
CA GLU A 218 7.89 51.86 -36.48
C GLU A 218 6.62 52.71 -36.27
N GLY A 219 5.46 52.07 -36.29
CA GLY A 219 4.14 52.71 -36.22
C GLY A 219 3.64 53.34 -37.52
N VAL A 220 4.48 53.43 -38.56
CA VAL A 220 4.12 53.97 -39.88
C VAL A 220 4.27 52.91 -40.97
N ASP A 221 5.46 52.31 -41.05
CA ASP A 221 5.80 51.31 -42.06
C ASP A 221 5.61 49.88 -41.53
N TYR A 222 5.97 49.66 -40.26
CA TYR A 222 5.84 48.37 -39.58
C TYR A 222 5.47 48.55 -38.10
N VAL A 223 5.07 47.47 -37.44
CA VAL A 223 4.96 47.38 -35.98
C VAL A 223 5.63 46.08 -35.51
N GLU A 224 6.29 46.12 -34.35
CA GLU A 224 6.76 44.90 -33.68
C GLU A 224 5.63 44.31 -32.84
N GLU A 225 5.25 43.06 -33.12
CA GLU A 225 4.18 42.36 -32.42
C GLU A 225 4.60 40.92 -32.12
N GLY A 226 4.94 40.63 -30.86
CA GLY A 226 5.18 39.27 -30.38
C GLY A 226 6.46 38.62 -30.92
N GLY A 227 7.52 39.41 -31.11
CA GLY A 227 8.78 38.99 -31.73
C GLY A 227 8.73 38.93 -33.25
N LYS A 228 7.76 39.61 -33.87
CA LYS A 228 7.57 39.63 -35.32
C LYS A 228 7.52 41.05 -35.84
N ILE A 229 8.11 41.27 -37.01
CA ILE A 229 7.90 42.49 -37.78
C ILE A 229 6.63 42.32 -38.61
N LYS A 230 5.64 43.14 -38.33
CA LYS A 230 4.37 43.21 -39.07
C LYS A 230 4.36 44.46 -39.95
N TRP A 231 4.36 44.27 -41.25
CA TRP A 231 4.26 45.36 -42.21
C TRP A 231 2.85 45.94 -42.23
N LEU A 232 2.74 47.27 -42.12
CA LEU A 232 1.45 47.96 -42.13
C LEU A 232 0.93 48.12 -43.56
N SER A 233 -0.37 47.98 -43.77
CA SER A 233 -0.99 48.04 -45.10
C SER A 233 -0.74 49.37 -45.80
N GLU A 234 -0.85 50.48 -45.07
CA GLU A 234 -0.66 51.87 -45.55
C GLU A 234 0.81 52.34 -45.56
N GLY A 235 1.71 51.55 -44.96
CA GLY A 235 3.13 51.85 -44.84
C GLY A 235 3.94 51.48 -46.09
N LYS A 236 5.16 52.03 -46.20
CA LYS A 236 6.13 51.58 -47.20
C LYS A 236 6.63 50.18 -46.85
N LYS A 237 6.78 49.34 -47.87
CA LYS A 237 7.21 47.94 -47.74
C LYS A 237 8.45 47.70 -48.60
N PRO A 238 9.30 46.73 -48.26
CA PRO A 238 10.42 46.37 -49.12
C PRO A 238 9.94 45.92 -50.50
N ASP A 239 10.78 46.14 -51.51
CA ASP A 239 10.54 45.63 -52.87
C ASP A 239 10.50 44.09 -52.84
N LEU A 240 9.64 43.49 -53.68
CA LEU A 240 9.47 42.03 -53.72
C LEU A 240 10.79 41.31 -54.03
N ASN A 241 11.08 40.23 -53.31
CA ASN A 241 12.32 39.44 -53.39
C ASN A 241 13.60 40.20 -52.99
N THR A 242 13.49 41.33 -52.30
CA THR A 242 14.65 42.02 -51.72
C THR A 242 14.86 41.63 -50.26
N THR A 243 16.08 41.83 -49.76
CA THR A 243 16.40 41.58 -48.34
C THR A 243 16.24 42.85 -47.54
N PHE A 244 15.53 42.77 -46.42
CA PHE A 244 15.54 43.79 -45.38
C PHE A 244 16.30 43.27 -44.16
N TYR A 245 16.93 44.19 -43.43
CA TYR A 245 17.75 43.95 -42.26
C TYR A 245 17.08 44.55 -41.04
N VAL A 246 17.09 43.82 -39.94
CA VAL A 246 16.54 44.26 -38.65
C VAL A 246 17.65 44.27 -37.61
N ASP A 247 17.84 45.42 -36.97
CA ASP A 247 18.62 45.60 -35.76
C ASP A 247 17.64 45.70 -34.59
N TYR A 248 17.82 44.89 -33.54
CA TYR A 248 16.91 44.88 -32.40
C TYR A 248 17.59 44.41 -31.12
N LEU A 249 16.98 44.75 -29.99
CA LEU A 249 17.37 44.28 -28.67
C LEU A 249 16.47 43.12 -28.27
N ALA A 250 17.05 41.98 -27.92
CA ALA A 250 16.33 40.82 -27.40
C ALA A 250 16.72 40.54 -25.95
N TYR A 251 15.81 39.98 -25.17
CA TYR A 251 16.11 39.50 -23.82
C TYR A 251 16.84 38.15 -23.89
N GLU A 252 17.84 37.97 -23.02
CA GLU A 252 18.49 36.68 -22.84
C GLU A 252 17.50 35.63 -22.33
N LYS A 253 17.51 34.45 -22.96
CA LYS A 253 16.66 33.31 -22.56
C LYS A 253 17.23 32.66 -21.29
N ILE A 254 16.54 32.85 -20.17
CA ILE A 254 16.87 32.21 -18.90
C ILE A 254 16.19 30.85 -18.84
N ARG A 255 17.01 29.79 -18.80
CA ARG A 255 16.53 28.41 -18.78
C ARG A 255 16.58 27.85 -17.37
N ILE A 256 15.55 27.09 -17.01
CA ILE A 256 15.49 26.25 -15.82
C ILE A 256 15.70 24.82 -16.29
N PRO A 257 16.90 24.24 -16.15
CA PRO A 257 17.17 22.88 -16.60
C PRO A 257 16.34 21.85 -15.81
N LYS A 258 16.09 20.70 -16.45
CA LYS A 258 15.70 19.48 -15.73
C LYS A 258 16.77 19.13 -14.70
N GLY A 259 16.36 18.66 -13.52
CA GLY A 259 17.29 18.31 -12.44
C GLY A 259 17.63 19.46 -11.49
N THR A 260 17.01 20.63 -11.66
CA THR A 260 17.17 21.77 -10.77
C THR A 260 16.52 21.45 -9.43
N ARG A 261 17.26 21.65 -8.33
CA ARG A 261 16.77 21.37 -6.97
C ARG A 261 16.16 22.61 -6.33
N VAL A 262 15.00 22.41 -5.72
CA VAL A 262 14.28 23.42 -4.92
C VAL A 262 13.83 22.78 -3.61
N SER A 263 13.64 23.58 -2.57
CA SER A 263 13.24 23.05 -1.28
C SER A 263 12.38 24.01 -0.48
N THR A 264 11.72 23.47 0.54
CA THR A 264 11.19 24.29 1.61
C THR A 264 12.31 24.91 2.44
N TYR A 265 12.00 26.01 3.12
CA TYR A 265 12.87 26.53 4.16
C TYR A 265 12.75 25.68 5.43
N SER A 266 13.88 25.23 5.98
CA SER A 266 13.95 24.64 7.31
C SER A 266 15.21 25.08 8.03
N ARG A 267 15.14 25.20 9.36
CA ARG A 267 16.30 25.50 10.22
C ARG A 267 17.23 24.30 10.35
N ALA A 268 16.71 23.09 10.17
CA ALA A 268 17.47 21.85 10.13
C ALA A 268 17.51 21.37 8.67
N PRO A 269 18.67 21.38 7.98
CA PRO A 269 18.76 21.00 6.57
C PRO A 269 18.21 19.60 6.25
N GLY A 270 18.26 18.67 7.21
CA GLY A 270 17.72 17.30 7.06
C GLY A 270 16.18 17.22 7.06
N GLU A 271 15.49 18.27 7.51
CA GLU A 271 14.02 18.35 7.53
C GLU A 271 13.46 19.13 6.33
N ALA A 272 14.34 19.73 5.53
CA ALA A 272 13.91 20.43 4.32
C ALA A 272 13.37 19.42 3.30
N LYS A 273 12.18 19.70 2.78
CA LYS A 273 11.57 18.87 1.73
C LYS A 273 12.14 19.30 0.40
N VAL A 274 12.86 18.40 -0.27
CA VAL A 274 13.58 18.70 -1.50
C VAL A 274 12.85 18.12 -2.70
N TYR A 275 12.74 18.92 -3.75
CA TYR A 275 12.15 18.57 -5.03
C TYR A 275 13.15 18.81 -6.14
N GLU A 276 12.92 18.14 -7.26
CA GLU A 276 13.71 18.25 -8.47
C GLU A 276 12.80 18.52 -9.67
N THR A 277 13.20 19.42 -10.55
CA THR A 277 12.48 19.70 -11.80
C THR A 277 12.52 18.49 -12.74
N THR A 278 11.38 18.11 -13.29
CA THR A 278 11.26 16.93 -14.16
C THR A 278 11.48 17.26 -15.63
N GLU A 279 11.38 18.54 -16.00
CA GLU A 279 11.51 19.04 -17.37
C GLU A 279 12.24 20.40 -17.39
N GLU A 280 12.78 20.77 -18.56
CA GLU A 280 13.31 22.12 -18.81
C GLU A 280 12.17 23.08 -19.18
N ARG A 281 12.25 24.32 -18.67
CA ARG A 281 11.41 25.45 -19.10
C ARG A 281 12.25 26.73 -19.22
N VAL A 282 11.72 27.72 -19.92
CA VAL A 282 12.34 29.04 -20.10
C VAL A 282 11.45 30.07 -19.43
N LEU A 283 12.04 31.06 -18.76
CA LEU A 283 11.26 32.19 -18.24
C LEU A 283 10.61 32.98 -19.38
N GLU A 284 9.32 33.25 -19.23
CA GLU A 284 8.54 34.03 -20.17
C GLU A 284 8.05 35.33 -19.48
N LYS A 285 7.85 36.37 -20.28
CA LYS A 285 7.37 37.66 -19.77
C LYS A 285 5.88 37.53 -19.43
N VAL A 286 5.54 37.71 -18.15
CA VAL A 286 4.15 37.67 -17.67
C VAL A 286 3.56 39.08 -17.58
N ALA A 287 4.36 40.04 -17.12
CA ALA A 287 4.00 41.46 -17.04
C ALA A 287 5.26 42.33 -17.20
N GLU A 288 5.12 43.65 -17.23
CA GLU A 288 6.29 44.55 -17.22
C GLU A 288 7.19 44.28 -16.00
N GLY A 289 8.48 44.05 -16.25
CA GLY A 289 9.47 43.73 -15.22
C GLY A 289 9.28 42.37 -14.54
N ARG A 290 8.29 41.54 -14.93
CA ARG A 290 8.01 40.26 -14.28
C ARG A 290 8.09 39.09 -15.27
N TRP A 291 9.00 38.18 -14.98
CA TRP A 291 9.28 37.00 -15.80
C TRP A 291 9.18 35.74 -14.98
N GLU A 292 8.42 34.77 -15.45
CA GLU A 292 8.13 33.55 -14.70
C GLU A 292 8.06 32.32 -15.61
N ALA A 293 8.23 31.14 -15.02
CA ALA A 293 7.93 29.87 -15.65
C ALA A 293 7.41 28.88 -14.61
N ASP A 294 6.29 28.23 -14.92
CA ASP A 294 5.78 27.10 -14.15
C ASP A 294 6.46 25.81 -14.61
N VAL A 295 7.24 25.22 -13.71
CA VAL A 295 8.07 24.04 -13.99
C VAL A 295 7.55 22.86 -13.18
N PRO A 296 7.30 21.69 -13.81
CA PRO A 296 6.90 20.51 -13.08
C PRO A 296 8.04 20.00 -12.20
N VAL A 297 7.72 19.61 -10.97
CA VAL A 297 8.65 19.09 -9.97
C VAL A 297 8.17 17.79 -9.37
N ARG A 298 9.11 17.01 -8.87
CA ARG A 298 8.88 15.78 -8.11
C ARG A 298 9.71 15.79 -6.83
N ALA A 299 9.12 15.41 -5.71
CA ALA A 299 9.82 15.24 -4.44
C ALA A 299 10.93 14.19 -4.59
N LEU A 300 12.08 14.39 -3.94
CA LEU A 300 13.16 13.39 -3.94
C LEU A 300 12.82 12.17 -3.09
N VAL A 301 12.10 12.37 -1.98
CA VAL A 301 11.65 11.31 -1.08
C VAL A 301 10.20 10.96 -1.42
N PRO A 302 9.86 9.68 -1.70
CA PRO A 302 8.48 9.27 -1.92
C PRO A 302 7.68 9.31 -0.61
N GLY A 303 6.35 9.33 -0.71
CA GLY A 303 5.48 9.33 0.46
C GLY A 303 4.88 10.69 0.81
N ARG A 304 4.04 10.69 1.85
CA ARG A 304 3.38 11.89 2.40
C ARG A 304 4.37 12.87 3.00
N ALA A 305 5.59 12.41 3.32
CA ALA A 305 6.69 13.28 3.73
C ALA A 305 6.98 14.38 2.69
N GLY A 306 6.77 14.09 1.40
CA GLY A 306 6.89 15.04 0.30
C GLY A 306 5.70 16.00 0.12
N ASN A 307 4.68 15.99 0.99
CA ASN A 307 3.53 16.87 0.81
C ASN A 307 3.78 18.27 1.39
N VAL A 308 3.40 19.31 0.65
CA VAL A 308 3.57 20.72 1.04
C VAL A 308 2.37 21.56 0.60
N TYR A 309 2.06 22.59 1.40
CA TYR A 309 1.08 23.61 1.02
C TYR A 309 1.70 24.65 0.09
N ALA A 310 0.84 25.39 -0.60
CA ALA A 310 1.18 26.58 -1.38
C ALA A 310 2.10 27.53 -0.59
N GLY A 311 3.12 28.05 -1.26
CA GLY A 311 4.08 29.02 -0.71
C GLY A 311 5.19 28.44 0.15
N MET A 312 5.27 27.11 0.33
CA MET A 312 6.29 26.48 1.17
C MET A 312 7.64 26.28 0.46
N ILE A 313 7.65 26.00 -0.84
CA ILE A 313 8.88 25.80 -1.62
C ILE A 313 9.42 27.18 -2.03
N THR A 314 10.37 27.70 -1.26
CA THR A 314 10.91 29.06 -1.44
C THR A 314 12.42 29.13 -1.59
N VAL A 315 13.11 28.01 -1.40
CA VAL A 315 14.58 27.96 -1.36
C VAL A 315 15.12 27.27 -2.59
N MET A 316 16.13 27.88 -3.22
CA MET A 316 16.99 27.24 -4.21
C MET A 316 18.34 26.95 -3.55
N PRO A 317 18.63 25.70 -3.11
CA PRO A 317 19.91 25.37 -2.50
C PRO A 317 21.12 25.68 -3.40
N LYS A 318 20.92 25.59 -4.72
CA LYS A 318 21.87 26.05 -5.74
C LYS A 318 21.14 27.06 -6.64
N PRO A 319 21.29 28.38 -6.41
CA PRO A 319 20.64 29.40 -7.21
C PRO A 319 20.99 29.31 -8.69
N LEU A 320 20.00 29.48 -9.55
CA LEU A 320 20.18 29.57 -11.01
C LEU A 320 20.48 31.01 -11.40
N LEU A 321 21.42 31.21 -12.33
CA LEU A 321 21.74 32.54 -12.84
C LEU A 321 20.53 33.15 -13.55
N GLY A 322 20.16 34.37 -13.16
CA GLY A 322 19.03 35.09 -13.74
C GLY A 322 17.66 34.72 -13.16
N VAL A 323 17.59 33.85 -12.16
CA VAL A 323 16.35 33.53 -11.41
C VAL A 323 16.47 34.10 -10.01
N GLU A 324 15.46 34.85 -9.55
CA GLU A 324 15.49 35.55 -8.26
C GLU A 324 14.71 34.82 -7.17
N TYR A 325 13.59 34.19 -7.52
CA TYR A 325 12.75 33.46 -6.57
C TYR A 325 12.18 32.17 -7.16
N VAL A 326 11.75 31.30 -6.25
CA VAL A 326 10.93 30.13 -6.54
C VAL A 326 9.76 30.10 -5.55
N ILE A 327 8.58 29.70 -6.02
CA ILE A 327 7.40 29.53 -5.18
C ILE A 327 6.48 28.46 -5.76
N ASN A 328 5.93 27.55 -4.95
CA ASN A 328 4.78 26.75 -5.38
C ASN A 328 3.49 27.53 -5.14
N ARG A 329 2.67 27.74 -6.17
CA ARG A 329 1.40 28.48 -6.05
C ARG A 329 0.24 27.62 -5.57
N GLU A 330 0.34 26.31 -5.79
CA GLU A 330 -0.65 25.32 -5.42
C GLU A 330 -0.09 24.34 -4.39
N ASP A 331 -1.00 23.68 -3.71
CA ASP A 331 -0.68 22.59 -2.79
C ASP A 331 -0.18 21.37 -3.57
N ILE A 332 0.83 20.70 -3.02
CA ILE A 332 1.35 19.43 -3.55
C ILE A 332 1.10 18.37 -2.48
N LEU A 333 -0.06 17.70 -2.55
CA LEU A 333 -0.55 16.74 -1.53
C LEU A 333 -0.73 15.31 -2.05
N ASN A 334 -0.27 15.03 -3.27
CA ASN A 334 -0.46 13.75 -3.93
C ASN A 334 0.62 12.70 -3.59
N GLY A 335 1.55 12.99 -2.69
CA GLY A 335 2.48 11.99 -2.17
C GLY A 335 1.75 11.00 -1.26
N VAL A 336 1.94 9.71 -1.51
CA VAL A 336 1.28 8.62 -0.78
C VAL A 336 2.34 7.66 -0.28
N ASP A 337 2.28 7.30 1.00
CA ASP A 337 3.21 6.35 1.60
C ASP A 337 2.97 4.94 1.02
N GLU A 338 3.98 4.08 1.18
CA GLU A 338 3.81 2.66 0.86
C GLU A 338 2.67 2.07 1.70
N GLU A 339 1.87 1.22 1.08
CA GLU A 339 0.77 0.53 1.77
C GLU A 339 1.30 -0.26 2.96
N SER A 340 0.69 -0.06 4.13
CA SER A 340 1.08 -0.73 5.37
C SER A 340 0.69 -2.22 5.36
N ASP A 341 1.29 -3.00 6.25
CA ASP A 341 0.96 -4.43 6.40
C ASP A 341 -0.52 -4.66 6.72
N GLU A 342 -1.13 -3.78 7.51
CA GLU A 342 -2.54 -3.90 7.90
C GLU A 342 -3.48 -3.62 6.71
N GLU A 343 -3.17 -2.59 5.92
CA GLU A 343 -3.92 -2.27 4.70
C GLU A 343 -3.77 -3.38 3.66
N LEU A 344 -2.54 -3.88 3.44
CA LEU A 344 -2.28 -4.99 2.52
C LEU A 344 -3.02 -6.25 2.96
N ARG A 345 -2.98 -6.59 4.24
CA ARG A 345 -3.69 -7.75 4.81
C ARG A 345 -5.19 -7.62 4.60
N THR A 346 -5.76 -6.47 4.91
CA THR A 346 -7.19 -6.20 4.71
C THR A 346 -7.57 -6.35 3.24
N ARG A 347 -6.78 -5.78 2.33
CA ARG A 347 -7.03 -5.87 0.88
C ARG A 347 -6.89 -7.29 0.36
N ALA A 348 -5.91 -8.05 0.85
CA ALA A 348 -5.69 -9.44 0.47
C ALA A 348 -6.81 -10.37 0.98
N LYS A 349 -7.32 -10.17 2.20
CA LYS A 349 -8.49 -10.88 2.71
C LYS A 349 -9.73 -10.63 1.85
N ARG A 350 -9.99 -9.37 1.51
CA ARG A 350 -11.09 -9.02 0.59
C ARG A 350 -10.91 -9.68 -0.78
N ALA A 351 -9.68 -9.71 -1.31
CA ALA A 351 -9.41 -10.39 -2.58
C ALA A 351 -9.68 -11.89 -2.50
N LEU A 352 -9.39 -12.54 -1.37
CA LEU A 352 -9.73 -13.94 -1.13
C LEU A 352 -11.25 -14.16 -1.04
N GLU A 353 -11.98 -13.29 -0.34
CA GLU A 353 -13.45 -13.33 -0.24
C GLU A 353 -14.11 -13.18 -1.62
N VAL A 354 -13.59 -12.28 -2.45
CA VAL A 354 -14.06 -12.07 -3.83
C VAL A 354 -13.69 -13.26 -4.73
N ALA A 355 -12.51 -13.85 -4.55
CA ALA A 355 -12.08 -15.03 -5.29
C ALA A 355 -12.91 -16.28 -4.96
N GLY A 356 -13.46 -16.37 -3.75
CA GLY A 356 -14.38 -17.42 -3.31
C GLY A 356 -15.74 -17.36 -4.02
N ARG A 357 -15.79 -17.57 -5.34
CA ARG A 357 -17.08 -17.67 -6.07
C ARG A 357 -17.99 -18.72 -5.43
N ALA A 358 -19.30 -18.54 -5.56
CA ALA A 358 -20.33 -19.45 -5.07
C ALA A 358 -20.52 -19.54 -3.53
N THR A 359 -20.20 -18.48 -2.77
CA THR A 359 -20.67 -18.34 -1.37
C THR A 359 -21.68 -17.20 -1.23
N LEU A 360 -22.51 -17.22 -0.17
CA LEU A 360 -23.47 -16.14 0.13
C LEU A 360 -22.77 -14.80 0.31
N GLN A 361 -21.64 -14.80 1.02
CA GLN A 361 -20.82 -13.61 1.27
C GLN A 361 -20.25 -13.04 -0.02
N SER A 362 -19.82 -13.89 -0.96
CA SER A 362 -19.28 -13.43 -2.24
C SER A 362 -20.37 -12.88 -3.16
N LEU A 363 -21.59 -13.44 -3.13
CA LEU A 363 -22.75 -12.86 -3.81
C LEU A 363 -23.11 -11.49 -3.21
N GLU A 364 -23.15 -11.37 -1.89
CA GLU A 364 -23.44 -10.11 -1.21
C GLU A 364 -22.38 -9.04 -1.52
N ALA A 365 -21.09 -9.38 -1.38
CA ALA A 365 -19.97 -8.48 -1.64
C ALA A 365 -19.91 -8.03 -3.10
N ALA A 366 -20.16 -8.94 -4.05
CA ALA A 366 -20.14 -8.62 -5.46
C ALA A 366 -21.28 -7.68 -5.86
N VAL A 367 -22.50 -7.93 -5.37
CA VAL A 367 -23.66 -7.06 -5.64
C VAL A 367 -23.48 -5.70 -4.95
N ARG A 368 -22.95 -5.65 -3.73
CA ARG A 368 -22.64 -4.39 -3.03
C ARG A 368 -21.55 -3.57 -3.73
N GLY A 369 -20.68 -4.22 -4.50
CA GLY A 369 -19.63 -3.56 -5.28
C GLY A 369 -20.14 -2.84 -6.55
N VAL A 370 -21.39 -3.06 -6.97
CA VAL A 370 -21.98 -2.38 -8.12
C VAL A 370 -22.27 -0.91 -7.80
N GLU A 371 -21.91 -0.01 -8.72
CA GLU A 371 -22.10 1.42 -8.53
C GLU A 371 -23.58 1.77 -8.29
N GLY A 372 -23.85 2.55 -7.24
CA GLY A 372 -25.18 3.01 -6.88
C GLY A 372 -26.01 2.05 -6.03
N VAL A 373 -25.51 0.86 -5.68
CA VAL A 373 -26.18 -0.05 -4.73
C VAL A 373 -26.03 0.47 -3.30
N SER A 374 -27.15 0.64 -2.60
CA SER A 374 -27.22 1.16 -1.22
C SER A 374 -27.26 0.04 -0.18
N SER A 375 -28.01 -1.03 -0.45
CA SER A 375 -28.17 -2.17 0.45
C SER A 375 -28.37 -3.49 -0.30
N VAL A 376 -27.93 -4.58 0.32
CA VAL A 376 -28.05 -5.95 -0.23
C VAL A 376 -28.37 -6.90 0.90
N LEU A 377 -29.35 -7.79 0.67
CA LEU A 377 -29.67 -8.93 1.51
C LEU A 377 -29.60 -10.20 0.65
N VAL A 378 -28.90 -11.22 1.14
CA VAL A 378 -28.79 -12.53 0.49
C VAL A 378 -29.33 -13.60 1.43
N GLU A 379 -30.33 -14.34 0.98
CA GLU A 379 -30.97 -15.44 1.72
C GLU A 379 -30.64 -16.78 1.04
N ASP A 380 -30.14 -17.73 1.82
CA ASP A 380 -29.92 -19.11 1.38
C ASP A 380 -31.17 -19.95 1.62
N MET A 381 -31.51 -20.79 0.65
CA MET A 381 -32.69 -21.66 0.68
C MET A 381 -33.95 -20.92 1.16
N PRO A 382 -34.35 -19.84 0.45
CA PRO A 382 -35.57 -19.13 0.79
C PRO A 382 -36.74 -20.12 0.78
N ASP A 383 -37.62 -19.99 1.77
CA ASP A 383 -38.77 -20.88 1.95
C ASP A 383 -38.39 -22.37 2.12
N GLY A 384 -37.13 -22.64 2.49
CA GLY A 384 -36.58 -23.98 2.70
C GLY A 384 -36.29 -24.74 1.40
N VAL A 385 -36.26 -24.07 0.24
CA VAL A 385 -36.04 -24.71 -1.07
C VAL A 385 -34.53 -24.86 -1.36
N PRO A 386 -33.98 -26.09 -1.42
CA PRO A 386 -32.56 -26.27 -1.72
C PRO A 386 -32.22 -25.86 -3.15
N GLY A 387 -31.01 -25.30 -3.34
CA GLY A 387 -30.52 -24.90 -4.67
C GLY A 387 -31.05 -23.56 -5.18
N VAL A 388 -31.78 -22.81 -4.35
CA VAL A 388 -32.24 -21.45 -4.63
C VAL A 388 -31.57 -20.48 -3.66
N VAL A 389 -31.12 -19.34 -4.17
CA VAL A 389 -30.63 -18.21 -3.37
C VAL A 389 -31.43 -16.97 -3.76
N ARG A 390 -31.92 -16.20 -2.78
CA ARG A 390 -32.64 -14.95 -3.04
C ARG A 390 -31.73 -13.77 -2.74
N VAL A 391 -31.63 -12.84 -3.67
CA VAL A 391 -30.86 -11.60 -3.55
C VAL A 391 -31.82 -10.42 -3.65
N ILE A 392 -31.86 -9.59 -2.62
CA ILE A 392 -32.64 -8.35 -2.57
C ILE A 392 -31.64 -7.20 -2.55
N ALA A 393 -31.66 -6.32 -3.57
CA ALA A 393 -30.78 -5.16 -3.60
C ALA A 393 -31.54 -3.86 -3.86
N ASP A 394 -31.17 -2.82 -3.12
CA ASP A 394 -31.63 -1.45 -3.30
C ASP A 394 -30.58 -0.60 -4.03
N GLY A 395 -31.01 0.28 -4.94
CA GLY A 395 -30.12 1.07 -5.78
C GLY A 395 -29.37 0.30 -6.88
N GLY A 396 -28.56 1.01 -7.67
CA GLY A 396 -27.72 0.46 -8.76
C GLY A 396 -28.49 -0.02 -10.00
N ASP A 397 -27.77 -0.19 -11.11
CA ASP A 397 -28.36 -0.66 -12.38
C ASP A 397 -28.70 -2.16 -12.31
N GLU A 398 -29.93 -2.51 -12.68
CA GLU A 398 -30.39 -3.90 -12.60
C GLU A 398 -29.66 -4.84 -13.56
N ARG A 399 -29.26 -4.38 -14.74
CA ARG A 399 -28.57 -5.23 -15.71
C ARG A 399 -27.16 -5.56 -15.23
N GLU A 400 -26.48 -4.57 -14.65
CA GLU A 400 -25.17 -4.76 -14.06
C GLU A 400 -25.22 -5.71 -12.86
N ILE A 401 -26.17 -5.53 -11.95
CA ILE A 401 -26.37 -6.43 -10.80
C ILE A 401 -26.62 -7.87 -11.26
N ARG A 402 -27.54 -8.07 -12.22
CA ARG A 402 -27.83 -9.42 -12.74
C ARG A 402 -26.61 -10.07 -13.38
N ARG A 403 -25.79 -9.30 -14.10
CA ARG A 403 -24.54 -9.80 -14.69
C ARG A 403 -23.56 -10.24 -13.60
N VAL A 404 -23.37 -9.42 -12.57
CA VAL A 404 -22.46 -9.74 -11.46
C VAL A 404 -22.93 -10.98 -10.70
N ILE A 405 -24.23 -11.11 -10.43
CA ILE A 405 -24.82 -12.32 -9.82
C ILE A 405 -24.50 -13.56 -10.65
N GLU A 406 -24.64 -13.47 -11.97
CA GLU A 406 -24.38 -14.59 -12.89
C GLU A 406 -22.90 -14.99 -12.93
N GLU A 407 -21.99 -14.03 -12.85
CA GLU A 407 -20.54 -14.28 -12.83
C GLU A 407 -20.06 -14.93 -11.52
N VAL A 408 -20.79 -14.73 -10.42
CA VAL A 408 -20.40 -15.17 -9.07
C VAL A 408 -21.14 -16.42 -8.59
N ARG A 409 -22.36 -16.69 -9.06
CA ARG A 409 -23.15 -17.85 -8.62
C ARG A 409 -22.49 -19.18 -9.00
N ALA A 410 -22.75 -20.23 -8.21
CA ALA A 410 -22.39 -21.59 -8.58
C ALA A 410 -23.23 -22.09 -9.77
N ALA A 411 -22.61 -22.91 -10.61
CA ALA A 411 -23.34 -23.69 -11.59
C ALA A 411 -24.37 -24.59 -10.89
N GLY A 412 -25.61 -24.63 -11.40
CA GLY A 412 -26.70 -25.40 -10.81
C GLY A 412 -27.48 -24.69 -9.70
N ILE A 413 -27.03 -23.54 -9.19
CA ILE A 413 -27.80 -22.72 -8.23
C ILE A 413 -28.65 -21.69 -8.99
N ARG A 414 -29.94 -21.62 -8.67
CA ARG A 414 -30.87 -20.61 -9.19
C ARG A 414 -30.86 -19.39 -8.27
N VAL A 415 -30.54 -18.21 -8.82
CA VAL A 415 -30.59 -16.96 -8.07
C VAL A 415 -31.87 -16.17 -8.41
N GLU A 416 -32.66 -15.85 -7.40
CA GLU A 416 -33.83 -14.99 -7.50
C GLU A 416 -33.46 -13.56 -7.12
N PHE A 417 -33.36 -12.67 -8.10
CA PHE A 417 -33.12 -11.26 -7.87
C PHE A 417 -34.43 -10.49 -7.71
N LEU A 418 -34.57 -9.76 -6.60
CA LEU A 418 -35.73 -8.92 -6.27
C LEU A 418 -35.30 -7.51 -5.87
N ARG A 419 -36.21 -6.55 -6.04
CA ARG A 419 -36.10 -5.21 -5.46
C ARG A 419 -36.91 -5.15 -4.17
N PRO A 420 -36.47 -4.40 -3.15
CA PRO A 420 -37.28 -4.18 -1.96
C PRO A 420 -38.60 -3.51 -2.35
N LYS A 421 -39.70 -3.95 -1.72
CA LYS A 421 -40.99 -3.28 -1.85
C LYS A 421 -41.09 -2.23 -0.74
N PRO A 422 -41.19 -0.93 -1.07
CA PRO A 422 -41.36 0.09 -0.05
C PRO A 422 -42.67 -0.16 0.70
N VAL A 423 -42.59 -0.17 2.04
CA VAL A 423 -43.76 -0.21 2.91
C VAL A 423 -43.97 1.20 3.44
N TYR A 424 -45.09 1.80 3.06
CA TYR A 424 -45.49 3.10 3.60
C TYR A 424 -46.12 2.88 4.97
N LEU A 425 -45.63 3.62 5.97
CA LEU A 425 -46.16 3.64 7.33
C LEU A 425 -46.93 4.94 7.52
N ASP A 426 -48.21 4.83 7.82
CA ASP A 426 -49.00 5.95 8.33
C ASP A 426 -48.77 6.05 9.83
N VAL A 427 -48.13 7.15 10.27
CA VAL A 427 -47.76 7.35 11.67
C VAL A 427 -48.52 8.54 12.22
N ASP A 428 -49.42 8.27 13.15
CA ASP A 428 -50.11 9.30 13.92
C ASP A 428 -49.32 9.62 15.19
N VAL A 429 -48.84 10.86 15.31
CA VAL A 429 -48.09 11.32 16.48
C VAL A 429 -48.86 12.41 17.20
N THR A 430 -49.19 12.17 18.48
CA THR A 430 -49.72 13.22 19.36
C THR A 430 -48.59 13.86 20.13
N VAL A 431 -48.37 15.16 19.90
CA VAL A 431 -47.37 15.96 20.61
C VAL A 431 -48.06 16.85 21.63
N ASN A 432 -47.53 16.91 22.86
CA ASN A 432 -48.03 17.82 23.89
C ASN A 432 -47.06 19.00 24.07
N PRO A 433 -47.32 20.18 23.47
CA PRO A 433 -46.40 21.30 23.49
C PRO A 433 -46.42 22.06 24.83
N LEU A 434 -45.30 22.74 25.12
CA LEU A 434 -45.22 23.67 26.25
C LEU A 434 -46.05 24.94 25.98
N PRO A 435 -46.56 25.63 27.03
CA PRO A 435 -47.30 26.87 26.85
C PRO A 435 -46.46 27.93 26.10
N ARG A 436 -47.02 28.49 25.02
CA ARG A 436 -46.40 29.48 24.08
C ARG A 436 -45.48 28.92 22.98
N ALA A 437 -45.53 27.61 22.68
CA ALA A 437 -44.86 27.08 21.49
C ALA A 437 -45.52 27.57 20.19
N ASP A 438 -44.71 27.77 19.15
CA ASP A 438 -45.19 27.99 17.78
C ASP A 438 -45.55 26.64 17.17
N TYR A 439 -46.85 26.39 17.02
CA TYR A 439 -47.38 25.09 16.60
C TYR A 439 -46.96 24.71 15.17
N ALA A 440 -46.90 25.68 14.24
CA ALA A 440 -46.55 25.40 12.84
C ALA A 440 -45.09 24.96 12.73
N LYS A 441 -44.18 25.68 13.41
CA LYS A 441 -42.76 25.35 13.43
C LYS A 441 -42.49 24.02 14.15
N LEU A 442 -43.25 23.73 15.20
CA LEU A 442 -43.14 22.46 15.95
C LEU A 442 -43.61 21.27 15.10
N GLU A 443 -44.69 21.42 14.35
CA GLU A 443 -45.22 20.41 13.44
C GLU A 443 -44.18 20.05 12.36
N ASP A 444 -43.61 21.05 11.68
CA ASP A 444 -42.57 20.84 10.66
C ASP A 444 -41.32 20.14 11.24
N GLU A 445 -40.87 20.53 12.43
CA GLU A 445 -39.67 19.95 13.04
C GLU A 445 -39.91 18.52 13.53
N VAL A 446 -41.09 18.22 14.08
CA VAL A 446 -41.48 16.87 14.48
C VAL A 446 -41.60 15.99 13.24
N GLU A 447 -42.28 16.43 12.19
CA GLU A 447 -42.40 15.69 10.94
C GLU A 447 -41.03 15.38 10.35
N ALA A 448 -40.14 16.38 10.26
CA ALA A 448 -38.79 16.20 9.73
C ALA A 448 -37.98 15.16 10.53
N ARG A 449 -38.04 15.21 11.87
CA ARG A 449 -37.34 14.25 12.73
C ARG A 449 -37.92 12.84 12.63
N VAL A 450 -39.24 12.70 12.61
CA VAL A 450 -39.91 11.40 12.49
C VAL A 450 -39.60 10.78 11.12
N ARG A 451 -39.68 11.56 10.03
CA ARG A 451 -39.30 11.11 8.69
C ARG A 451 -37.82 10.70 8.63
N SER A 452 -36.93 11.49 9.22
CA SER A 452 -35.51 11.17 9.26
C SER A 452 -35.20 9.89 10.05
N TYR A 453 -35.94 9.63 11.12
CA TYR A 453 -35.77 8.43 11.94
C TYR A 453 -36.31 7.17 11.27
N ILE A 454 -37.41 7.28 10.51
CA ILE A 454 -38.00 6.15 9.78
C ILE A 454 -37.22 5.84 8.49
N SER A 455 -36.57 6.84 7.90
CA SER A 455 -35.81 6.70 6.64
C SER A 455 -34.33 6.36 6.83
N SER A 456 -33.84 6.34 8.07
CA SER A 456 -32.50 5.88 8.46
C SER A 456 -32.49 4.39 8.74
#